data_AF-A0A919U737-F1
#
_entry.id   AF-A0A919U737-F1
#
_cell.length_a   1.000
_cell.length_b   1.000
_cell.length_c   1.000
_cell.angle_alpha   90.00
_cell.angle_beta   90.00
_cell.angle_gamma   90.00
#
_symmetry.space_group_name_H-M   'P 1'
#
loop_
_entity.id
_entity.type
_entity.pdbx_description
1 polymer ?
#
loop_
_entity_poly.entity_id
_entity_poly.type
_entity_poly.pdbx_seq_one_letter_code
_entity_poly.pdbx_strand_id
1 'polypeptide(L)'
;MIHAGEAKVFMSTRDTLIRAYMAGAILSLAAAFAVTVTVQTGQPIIGALLFPVGFCLLYLLGFDPLTGVLTLVPLALIDKRPGVRPRGVLRNWGLVFAGALTVAVMMAVIFTFAFSVDPNAVGKAISKIGESRTVGYADHGATGMLTLFIRGVLCTWMVSTDVVAAMISTNVIGMWGPCWSSSTWASSTRS
;
A
#
# COMPACT_ATOMS: atom_id res chain seq x y z
N MET A 1 -18.08 -6.10 6.78
CA MET A 1 -17.41 -5.33 5.70
C MET A 1 -18.08 -3.99 5.45
N ILE A 2 -19.37 -3.94 5.07
CA ILE A 2 -20.09 -2.68 4.80
C ILE A 2 -20.05 -1.71 5.99
N HIS A 3 -20.32 -2.20 7.22
CA HIS A 3 -20.21 -1.39 8.44
C HIS A 3 -18.79 -0.84 8.70
N ALA A 4 -17.75 -1.58 8.31
CA ALA A 4 -16.38 -1.10 8.43
C ALA A 4 -16.09 0.02 7.41
N GLY A 5 -16.69 -0.05 6.21
CA GLY A 5 -16.66 1.03 5.22
C GLY A 5 -17.40 2.29 5.71
N GLU A 6 -18.57 2.11 6.31
CA GLU A 6 -19.38 3.17 6.91
C GLU A 6 -18.63 3.91 8.03
N ALA A 7 -18.04 3.16 8.98
CA ALA A 7 -17.26 3.73 10.08
C ALA A 7 -16.07 4.59 9.58
N LYS A 8 -15.44 4.19 8.47
CA LYS A 8 -14.34 4.95 7.85
C LYS A 8 -14.78 6.25 7.20
N VAL A 9 -16.00 6.32 6.68
CA VAL A 9 -16.55 7.55 6.09
C VAL A 9 -16.85 8.60 7.17
N PHE A 10 -17.34 8.15 8.32
CA PHE A 10 -17.68 9.03 9.44
C PHE A 10 -16.51 9.36 10.37
N MET A 11 -15.34 8.77 10.14
CA MET A 11 -14.15 9.03 10.93
C MET A 11 -13.73 10.51 10.86
N SER A 12 -13.24 11.04 11.99
CA SER A 12 -12.77 12.42 12.07
C SER A 12 -11.56 12.64 11.15
N THR A 13 -11.38 13.85 10.64
CA THR A 13 -10.24 14.21 9.77
C THR A 13 -8.90 13.91 10.45
N ARG A 14 -8.80 14.20 11.75
CA ARG A 14 -7.58 13.96 12.54
C ARG A 14 -7.26 12.47 12.63
N ASP A 15 -8.24 11.66 12.98
CA ASP A 15 -8.04 10.21 13.13
C ASP A 15 -7.76 9.55 11.79
N THR A 16 -8.40 10.02 10.73
CA THR A 16 -8.15 9.55 9.35
C THR A 16 -6.71 9.82 8.94
N LEU A 17 -6.20 11.04 9.20
CA LEU A 17 -4.82 11.41 8.86
C LEU A 17 -3.80 10.64 9.68
N ILE A 18 -4.00 10.51 10.99
CA ILE A 18 -3.07 9.76 11.87
C ILE A 18 -3.00 8.29 11.45
N ARG A 19 -4.15 7.65 11.23
CA ARG A 19 -4.22 6.25 10.80
C ARG A 19 -3.61 6.06 9.41
N ALA A 20 -3.88 6.96 8.47
CA ALA A 20 -3.29 6.93 7.14
C ALA A 20 -1.77 7.10 7.18
N TYR A 21 -1.27 8.00 8.01
CA TYR A 21 0.16 8.23 8.18
C TYR A 21 0.86 7.01 8.78
N MET A 22 0.32 6.46 9.87
CA MET A 22 0.84 5.23 10.50
C MET A 22 0.84 4.06 9.52
N ALA A 23 -0.26 3.87 8.78
CA ALA A 23 -0.36 2.81 7.79
C ALA A 23 0.65 3.00 6.64
N GLY A 24 0.75 4.23 6.13
CA GLY A 24 1.71 4.59 5.09
C GLY A 24 3.15 4.40 5.54
N ALA A 25 3.48 4.78 6.78
CA ALA A 25 4.82 4.66 7.36
C ALA A 25 5.24 3.19 7.47
N ILE A 26 4.39 2.32 8.03
CA ILE A 26 4.69 0.89 8.18
C ILE A 26 4.89 0.24 6.81
N LEU A 27 4.01 0.51 5.83
CA LEU A 27 4.13 -0.08 4.50
C LEU A 27 5.36 0.42 3.74
N SER A 28 5.69 1.70 3.88
CA SER A 28 6.86 2.31 3.24
C SER A 28 8.17 1.76 3.82
N LEU A 29 8.23 1.60 5.15
CA LEU A 29 9.36 0.98 5.83
C LEU A 29 9.51 -0.48 5.43
N ALA A 30 8.41 -1.23 5.30
CA ALA A 30 8.44 -2.62 4.83
C ALA A 30 8.92 -2.75 3.38
N ALA A 31 8.49 -1.84 2.50
CA ALA A 31 8.99 -1.76 1.12
C ALA A 31 10.48 -1.43 1.07
N ALA A 32 10.92 -0.42 1.84
CA ALA A 32 12.33 -0.05 1.94
C ALA A 32 13.19 -1.20 2.49
N PHE A 33 12.69 -1.92 3.50
CA PHE A 33 13.34 -3.10 4.05
C PHE A 33 13.47 -4.22 3.01
N ALA A 34 12.39 -4.55 2.30
CA ALA A 34 12.41 -5.57 1.23
C ALA A 34 13.41 -5.22 0.10
N VAL A 35 13.48 -3.94 -0.29
CA VAL A 35 14.48 -3.47 -1.26
C VAL A 35 15.88 -3.55 -0.69
N THR A 36 16.08 -3.16 0.58
CA THR A 36 17.39 -3.26 1.25
C THR A 36 17.89 -4.70 1.27
N VAL A 37 17.04 -5.66 1.63
CA VAL A 37 17.39 -7.08 1.61
C VAL A 37 17.74 -7.53 0.19
N THR A 38 16.96 -7.13 -0.81
CA THR A 38 17.24 -7.46 -2.22
C THR A 38 18.59 -6.91 -2.68
N VAL A 39 18.91 -5.66 -2.32
CA VAL A 39 20.19 -5.01 -2.68
C VAL A 39 21.37 -5.66 -1.96
N GLN A 40 21.21 -6.01 -0.68
CA GLN A 40 22.29 -6.60 0.11
C GLN A 40 22.55 -8.08 -0.21
N THR A 41 21.50 -8.85 -0.48
CA THR A 41 21.61 -10.30 -0.75
C THR A 41 21.78 -10.63 -2.23
N GLY A 42 21.41 -9.70 -3.13
CA GLY A 42 21.34 -9.95 -4.57
C GLY A 42 20.18 -10.85 -5.00
N GLN A 43 19.32 -11.30 -4.08
CA GLN A 43 18.25 -12.26 -4.35
C GLN A 43 16.86 -11.64 -4.13
N PRO A 44 16.13 -11.26 -5.21
CA PRO A 44 14.82 -10.60 -5.11
C PRO A 44 13.74 -11.42 -4.39
N ILE A 45 13.86 -12.76 -4.41
CA ILE A 45 12.93 -13.67 -3.76
C ILE A 45 12.92 -13.47 -2.23
N ILE A 46 14.08 -13.18 -1.62
CA ILE A 46 14.17 -12.97 -0.17
C ILE A 46 13.46 -11.66 0.21
N GLY A 47 13.62 -10.60 -0.59
CA GLY A 47 12.86 -9.36 -0.41
C GLY A 47 11.36 -9.57 -0.56
N ALA A 48 10.93 -10.34 -1.57
CA ALA A 48 9.53 -10.68 -1.83
C ALA A 48 8.88 -11.42 -0.66
N LEU A 49 9.61 -12.33 0.00
CA LEU A 49 9.14 -13.10 1.16
C LEU A 49 8.99 -12.27 2.43
N LEU A 50 9.77 -11.19 2.57
CA LEU A 50 9.79 -10.35 3.78
C LEU A 50 8.87 -9.12 3.67
N PHE A 51 8.53 -8.69 2.46
CA PHE A 51 7.55 -7.61 2.22
C PHE A 51 6.20 -7.80 2.96
N PRO A 52 5.59 -9.01 3.01
CA PRO A 52 4.29 -9.21 3.65
C PRO A 52 4.29 -8.98 5.17
N VAL A 53 5.45 -8.98 5.82
CA VAL A 53 5.57 -8.75 7.27
C VAL A 53 5.00 -7.39 7.66
N GLY A 54 5.31 -6.34 6.89
CA GLY A 54 4.76 -5.01 7.14
C GLY A 54 3.25 -4.93 6.94
N PHE A 55 2.75 -5.64 5.93
CA PHE A 55 1.32 -5.69 5.65
C PHE A 55 0.54 -6.43 6.76
N CYS A 56 1.10 -7.52 7.31
CA CYS A 56 0.52 -8.18 8.47
C CYS A 56 0.56 -7.31 9.73
N LEU A 57 1.62 -6.51 9.91
CA LEU A 57 1.73 -5.58 11.03
C LEU A 57 0.64 -4.50 11.00
N LEU A 58 0.23 -4.06 9.79
CA LEU A 58 -0.90 -3.12 9.64
C LEU A 58 -2.19 -3.69 10.25
N TYR A 59 -2.54 -4.93 9.91
CA TYR A 59 -3.75 -5.56 10.43
C TYR A 59 -3.68 -5.83 11.92
N LEU A 60 -2.52 -6.26 12.45
CA LEU A 60 -2.35 -6.48 13.89
C LEU A 60 -2.51 -5.18 14.70
N LEU A 61 -2.05 -4.06 14.15
CA LEU A 61 -2.20 -2.74 14.78
C LEU A 61 -3.57 -2.10 14.49
N GLY A 62 -4.46 -2.77 13.75
CA GLY A 62 -5.78 -2.25 13.40
C GLY A 62 -5.74 -1.05 12.45
N PHE A 63 -4.64 -0.91 11.69
CA PHE A 63 -4.51 0.07 10.62
C PHE A 63 -4.91 -0.55 9.29
N ASP A 64 -5.72 0.17 8.54
CA ASP A 64 -6.17 -0.29 7.24
C ASP A 64 -5.23 0.19 6.13
N PRO A 65 -4.80 -0.69 5.22
CA PRO A 65 -4.03 -0.28 4.06
C PRO A 65 -4.88 0.64 3.17
N LEU A 66 -4.22 1.59 2.48
CA LEU A 66 -4.88 2.56 1.59
C LEU A 66 -5.82 1.84 0.59
N THR A 67 -5.37 0.75 -0.03
CA THR A 67 -6.15 -0.08 -0.96
C THR A 67 -7.34 -0.77 -0.30
N GLY A 68 -7.24 -1.14 0.98
CA GLY A 68 -8.36 -1.63 1.77
C GLY A 68 -9.42 -0.55 2.00
N VAL A 69 -9.00 0.69 2.28
CA VAL A 69 -9.91 1.85 2.37
C VAL A 69 -10.54 2.18 1.00
N LEU A 70 -9.77 2.10 -0.08
CA LEU A 70 -10.27 2.26 -1.45
C LEU A 70 -11.32 1.22 -1.82
N THR A 71 -11.29 0.03 -1.22
CA THR A 71 -12.29 -1.02 -1.48
C THR A 71 -13.51 -0.88 -0.56
N LEU A 72 -13.30 -0.67 0.74
CA LEU A 72 -14.36 -0.70 1.74
C LEU A 72 -15.27 0.54 1.68
N VAL A 73 -14.71 1.71 1.34
CA VAL A 73 -15.48 2.97 1.33
C VAL A 73 -16.48 3.04 0.17
N PRO A 74 -16.12 2.69 -1.09
CA PRO A 74 -17.10 2.58 -2.17
C PRO A 74 -18.16 1.52 -1.92
N LEU A 75 -17.81 0.42 -1.26
CA LEU A 75 -18.77 -0.63 -0.94
C LEU A 75 -19.90 -0.11 -0.03
N ALA A 76 -19.59 0.80 0.91
CA ALA A 76 -20.59 1.48 1.74
C ALA A 76 -21.44 2.51 0.95
N LEU A 77 -20.87 3.11 -0.10
CA LEU A 77 -21.59 4.01 -1.00
C LEU A 77 -22.56 3.23 -1.92
N ILE A 78 -22.13 2.09 -2.45
CA ILE A 78 -22.94 1.20 -3.30
C ILE A 78 -24.12 0.62 -2.51
N ASP A 79 -23.90 0.26 -1.23
CA ASP A 79 -24.95 -0.18 -0.31
C ASP A 79 -25.90 0.95 0.15
N LYS A 80 -25.71 2.18 -0.36
CA LYS A 80 -26.53 3.37 -0.07
C LYS A 80 -26.72 3.63 1.44
N ARG A 81 -25.65 3.46 2.23
CA ARG A 81 -25.69 3.70 3.67
C ARG A 81 -26.09 5.15 4.00
N PRO A 82 -26.97 5.37 5.01
CA PRO A 82 -27.46 6.69 5.33
C PRO A 82 -26.30 7.62 5.73
N GLY A 83 -26.17 8.75 5.02
CA GLY A 83 -25.12 9.75 5.28
C GLY A 83 -23.80 9.55 4.53
N VAL A 84 -23.59 8.41 3.86
CA VAL A 84 -22.42 8.18 2.99
C VAL A 84 -22.63 8.90 1.66
N ARG A 85 -21.88 9.98 1.43
CA ARG A 85 -21.92 10.77 0.19
C ARG A 85 -20.63 10.60 -0.62
N PRO A 86 -20.66 10.72 -1.96
CA PRO A 86 -19.46 10.69 -2.80
C PRO A 86 -18.37 11.67 -2.34
N ARG A 87 -18.78 12.85 -1.84
CA ARG A 87 -17.86 13.84 -1.25
C ARG A 87 -17.10 13.32 -0.02
N GLY A 88 -17.75 12.50 0.82
CA GLY A 88 -17.11 11.88 1.98
C GLY A 88 -16.08 10.83 1.58
N VAL A 89 -16.38 10.07 0.52
CA VAL A 89 -15.45 9.10 -0.08
C VAL A 89 -14.21 9.80 -0.61
N LEU A 90 -14.39 10.83 -1.44
CA LEU A 90 -13.29 11.60 -2.01
C LEU A 90 -12.45 12.32 -0.93
N ARG A 91 -13.09 12.84 0.12
CA ARG A 91 -12.38 13.44 1.27
C ARG A 91 -11.47 12.41 1.94
N ASN A 92 -12.00 11.23 2.23
CA ASN A 92 -11.21 10.16 2.87
C ASN A 92 -10.01 9.80 2.00
N TRP A 93 -10.24 9.52 0.71
CA TRP A 93 -9.16 9.19 -0.23
C TRP A 93 -8.08 10.26 -0.32
N GLY A 94 -8.47 11.54 -0.41
CA GLY A 94 -7.53 12.66 -0.42
C GLY A 94 -6.69 12.75 0.86
N LEU A 95 -7.30 12.56 2.03
CA LEU A 95 -6.59 12.56 3.31
C LEU A 95 -5.60 11.39 3.43
N VAL A 96 -6.00 10.20 3.01
CA VAL A 96 -5.10 9.03 3.05
C VAL A 96 -3.93 9.22 2.08
N PHE A 97 -4.18 9.78 0.89
CA PHE A 97 -3.12 10.09 -0.07
C PHE A 97 -2.14 11.15 0.45
N ALA A 98 -2.64 12.20 1.12
CA ALA A 98 -1.78 13.20 1.76
C ALA A 98 -0.87 12.55 2.82
N GLY A 99 -1.40 11.64 3.65
CA GLY A 99 -0.60 10.87 4.60
C GLY A 99 0.50 10.07 3.91
N ALA A 100 0.19 9.34 2.83
CA ALA A 100 1.18 8.59 2.07
C ALA A 100 2.28 9.48 1.46
N LEU A 101 1.91 10.66 0.94
CA LEU A 101 2.86 11.61 0.36
C LEU A 101 3.83 12.14 1.41
N THR A 102 3.35 12.50 2.62
CA THR A 102 4.22 12.96 3.70
C THR A 102 5.26 11.91 4.10
N VAL A 103 4.87 10.64 4.14
CA VAL A 103 5.79 9.53 4.42
C VAL A 103 6.84 9.38 3.32
N ALA A 104 6.45 9.49 2.04
CA ALA A 104 7.39 9.44 0.93
C ALA A 104 8.45 10.55 1.03
N VAL A 105 8.06 11.77 1.42
CA VAL A 105 8.98 12.89 1.65
C VAL A 105 9.96 12.60 2.80
N MET A 106 9.49 12.07 3.93
CA MET A 106 10.38 11.70 5.03
C MET A 106 11.38 10.62 4.64
N MET A 107 10.96 9.62 3.85
CA MET A 107 11.87 8.58 3.36
C MET A 107 12.95 9.17 2.44
N ALA A 108 12.59 10.13 1.58
CA ALA A 108 13.55 10.83 0.73
C ALA A 108 14.58 11.61 1.58
N VAL A 109 14.14 12.28 2.64
CA VAL A 109 15.02 12.96 3.61
C VAL A 109 15.97 11.98 4.28
N ILE A 110 15.50 10.80 4.71
CA ILE A 110 16.34 9.78 5.35
C ILE A 110 17.41 9.26 4.39
N PHE A 111 17.05 8.94 3.14
CA PHE A 111 17.99 8.34 2.18
C PHE A 111 19.05 9.30 1.64
N THR A 112 18.86 10.61 1.81
CA THR A 112 19.73 11.67 1.31
C THR A 112 20.38 12.50 2.41
N PHE A 113 20.19 12.12 3.69
CA PHE A 113 20.55 12.93 4.86
C PHE A 113 20.08 14.39 4.69
N ALA A 114 18.78 14.60 4.49
CA ALA A 114 18.18 15.89 4.19
C ALA A 114 18.78 16.57 2.95
N PHE A 115 18.97 15.81 1.87
CA PHE A 115 19.52 16.27 0.59
C PHE A 115 20.96 16.81 0.66
N SER A 116 21.70 16.47 1.73
CA SER A 116 23.11 16.85 1.87
C SER A 116 24.06 15.93 1.11
N VAL A 117 23.63 14.70 0.80
CA VAL A 117 24.41 13.72 0.04
C VAL A 117 23.55 13.01 -0.99
N ASP A 118 24.21 12.43 -1.99
CA ASP A 118 23.55 11.58 -2.98
C ASP A 118 22.81 10.41 -2.31
N PRO A 119 21.70 9.93 -2.92
CA PRO A 119 20.98 8.78 -2.39
C PRO A 119 21.89 7.57 -2.22
N ASN A 120 21.76 6.88 -1.08
CA ASN A 120 22.47 5.63 -0.85
C ASN A 120 22.06 4.54 -1.88
N ALA A 121 22.75 3.39 -1.89
CA ALA A 121 22.47 2.32 -2.87
C ALA A 121 20.99 1.86 -2.87
N VAL A 122 20.36 1.84 -1.70
CA VAL A 122 18.93 1.53 -1.54
C VAL A 122 18.06 2.63 -2.16
N GLY A 123 18.37 3.89 -1.89
CA GLY A 123 17.68 5.05 -2.48
C GLY A 123 17.79 5.09 -4.00
N LYS A 124 18.96 4.78 -4.56
CA LYS A 124 19.15 4.63 -6.01
C LYS A 124 18.31 3.48 -6.58
N ALA A 125 18.28 2.34 -5.91
CA ALA A 125 17.45 1.20 -6.31
C ALA A 125 15.96 1.55 -6.29
N ILE A 126 15.47 2.20 -5.23
CA ILE A 126 14.08 2.66 -5.12
C ILE A 126 13.77 3.69 -6.23
N SER A 127 14.67 4.63 -6.48
CA SER A 127 14.51 5.63 -7.55
C SER A 127 14.38 4.98 -8.92
N LYS A 128 15.24 4.00 -9.24
CA LYS A 128 15.19 3.25 -10.51
C LYS A 128 13.91 2.40 -10.64
N ILE A 129 13.42 1.85 -9.53
CA ILE A 129 12.10 1.18 -9.51
C ILE A 129 10.97 2.19 -9.77
N GLY A 130 11.07 3.42 -9.25
CA GLY A 130 10.11 4.49 -9.52
C GLY A 130 10.11 4.93 -10.99
N GLU A 131 11.30 5.18 -11.54
CA GLU A 131 11.51 5.59 -12.93
C GLU A 131 11.02 4.56 -13.95
N SER A 132 11.34 3.27 -13.74
CA SER A 132 10.86 2.20 -14.61
C SER A 132 9.33 2.08 -14.61
N ARG A 133 8.65 2.56 -13.56
CA ARG A 133 7.19 2.55 -13.44
C ARG A 133 6.50 3.77 -14.03
N THR A 134 7.23 4.83 -14.31
CA THR A 134 6.69 6.04 -14.92
C THR A 134 7.11 6.13 -16.38
N VAL A 135 8.42 6.10 -16.65
CA VAL A 135 8.98 6.27 -18.00
C VAL A 135 8.95 4.95 -18.76
N GLY A 136 9.29 3.83 -18.10
CA GLY A 136 9.34 2.52 -18.77
C GLY A 136 8.00 2.05 -19.35
N TYR A 137 6.87 2.48 -18.77
CA TYR A 137 5.54 2.23 -19.35
C TYR A 137 5.11 3.32 -20.34
N ALA A 138 5.63 4.54 -20.22
CA ALA A 138 5.35 5.62 -21.17
C ALA A 138 5.93 5.31 -22.55
N ASP A 139 7.06 4.61 -22.63
CA ASP A 139 7.69 4.16 -23.88
C ASP A 139 6.79 3.20 -24.69
N HIS A 140 5.90 2.49 -24.01
CA HIS A 140 4.89 1.62 -24.65
C HIS A 140 3.56 2.35 -24.95
N GLY A 141 3.44 3.65 -24.65
CA GLY A 141 2.26 4.46 -24.95
C GLY A 141 0.96 3.89 -24.36
N ALA A 142 -0.07 3.74 -25.20
CA ALA A 142 -1.39 3.26 -24.79
C ALA A 142 -1.37 1.82 -24.23
N THR A 143 -0.50 0.94 -24.74
CA THR A 143 -0.40 -0.45 -24.27
C THR A 143 0.33 -0.53 -22.93
N GLY A 144 1.30 0.35 -22.69
CA GLY A 144 1.93 0.52 -21.37
C GLY A 144 0.93 1.00 -20.32
N MET A 145 0.07 1.96 -20.66
CA MET A 145 -1.01 2.44 -19.79
C MET A 145 -2.05 1.36 -19.48
N LEU A 146 -2.44 0.54 -20.48
CA LEU A 146 -3.31 -0.61 -20.25
C LEU A 146 -2.68 -1.63 -19.31
N THR A 147 -1.37 -1.90 -19.47
CA THR A 147 -0.63 -2.82 -18.60
C THR A 147 -0.59 -2.31 -17.17
N LEU A 148 -0.29 -1.03 -16.95
CA LEU A 148 -0.32 -0.39 -15.63
C LEU A 148 -1.71 -0.49 -14.99
N PHE A 149 -2.77 -0.24 -15.77
CA PHE A 149 -4.13 -0.33 -15.28
C PHE A 149 -4.48 -1.75 -14.81
N ILE A 150 -4.23 -2.77 -15.63
CA ILE A 150 -4.51 -4.17 -15.28
C ILE A 150 -3.68 -4.60 -14.06
N ARG A 151 -2.39 -4.22 -13.99
CA ARG A 151 -1.56 -4.48 -12.81
C ARG A 151 -2.13 -3.83 -11.55
N GLY A 152 -2.64 -2.60 -11.66
CA GLY A 152 -3.34 -1.91 -10.57
C GLY A 152 -4.60 -2.64 -10.11
N VAL A 153 -5.42 -3.11 -11.05
CA VAL A 153 -6.64 -3.90 -10.76
C VAL A 153 -6.29 -5.20 -10.04
N LEU A 154 -5.34 -5.99 -10.55
CA LEU A 154 -4.93 -7.26 -9.95
C LEU A 154 -4.31 -7.06 -8.56
N CYS A 155 -3.47 -6.04 -8.39
CA CYS A 155 -2.90 -5.68 -7.08
C CYS A 155 -4.00 -5.33 -6.07
N THR A 156 -4.96 -4.50 -6.48
CA THR A 156 -6.08 -4.08 -5.62
C THR A 156 -6.96 -5.27 -5.26
N TRP A 157 -7.22 -6.17 -6.21
CA TRP A 157 -7.97 -7.40 -5.98
C TRP A 157 -7.29 -8.24 -4.90
N MET A 158 -6.01 -8.58 -5.08
CA MET A 158 -5.28 -9.41 -4.11
C MET A 158 -5.25 -8.80 -2.71
N VAL A 159 -4.92 -7.51 -2.62
CA VAL A 159 -4.86 -6.82 -1.33
C VAL A 159 -6.26 -6.75 -0.69
N SER A 160 -7.32 -6.57 -1.47
CA SER A 160 -8.68 -6.58 -0.94
C SER A 160 -9.09 -7.96 -0.43
N THR A 161 -8.72 -9.05 -1.10
CA THR A 161 -8.96 -10.41 -0.60
C THR A 161 -8.22 -10.69 0.70
N ASP A 162 -7.03 -10.10 0.89
CA ASP A 162 -6.31 -10.20 2.16
C ASP A 162 -7.03 -9.46 3.29
N VAL A 163 -7.58 -8.27 3.02
CA VAL A 163 -8.39 -7.54 4.00
C VAL A 163 -9.58 -8.40 4.42
N VAL A 164 -10.26 -9.03 3.45
CA VAL A 164 -11.40 -9.90 3.72
C VAL A 164 -10.97 -11.12 4.53
N ALA A 165 -9.86 -11.78 4.16
CA ALA A 165 -9.33 -12.91 4.89
C ALA A 165 -8.94 -12.53 6.34
N ALA A 166 -8.34 -11.36 6.54
CA ALA A 166 -8.01 -10.83 7.85
C ALA A 166 -9.26 -10.58 8.71
N MET A 167 -10.37 -10.13 8.12
CA MET A 167 -11.64 -9.94 8.83
C MET A 167 -12.35 -11.24 9.20
N ILE A 168 -12.10 -12.35 8.50
CA ILE A 168 -12.74 -13.65 8.73
C ILE A 168 -11.87 -14.55 9.65
N SER A 169 -10.56 -14.31 9.70
CA SER A 169 -9.64 -15.12 10.49
C SER A 169 -9.83 -14.93 12.00
N THR A 170 -9.84 -16.03 12.75
CA THR A 170 -9.89 -16.04 14.22
C THR A 170 -8.52 -16.12 14.89
N ASN A 171 -7.46 -16.43 14.12
CA ASN A 171 -6.09 -16.60 14.62
C ASN A 171 -5.09 -15.84 13.75
N VAL A 172 -3.97 -15.41 14.35
CA VAL A 172 -2.92 -14.62 13.67
C VAL A 172 -2.32 -15.37 12.47
N ILE A 173 -2.10 -16.68 12.59
CA ILE A 173 -1.54 -17.51 11.51
C ILE A 173 -2.52 -17.59 10.31
N GLY A 174 -3.82 -17.69 10.58
CA GLY A 174 -4.87 -17.69 9.55
C GLY A 174 -5.02 -16.35 8.83
N MET A 175 -4.60 -15.26 9.46
CA MET A 175 -4.51 -13.93 8.83
C MET A 175 -3.21 -13.79 8.02
N TRP A 176 -2.11 -14.34 8.53
CA TRP A 176 -0.79 -14.20 7.94
C TRP A 176 -0.62 -15.00 6.64
N GLY A 177 -1.14 -16.24 6.59
CA GLY A 177 -1.00 -17.12 5.42
C GLY A 177 -1.51 -16.51 4.11
N PRO A 178 -2.77 -16.01 4.05
CA PRO A 178 -3.31 -15.33 2.87
C PRO A 178 -2.46 -14.12 2.48
N CYS A 179 -2.20 -13.20 3.43
CA CYS A 179 -1.38 -12.01 3.22
C CYS A 179 0.01 -12.33 2.65
N TRP A 180 0.63 -13.40 3.13
CA TRP A 180 1.95 -13.81 2.69
C TRP A 180 1.93 -14.40 1.28
N SER A 181 0.99 -15.30 0.98
CA SER A 181 0.86 -15.91 -0.35
C SER A 181 0.57 -14.89 -1.45
N SER A 182 -0.35 -13.96 -1.19
CA SER A 182 -0.78 -12.94 -2.12
C SER A 182 0.31 -11.88 -2.33
N SER A 183 0.88 -11.35 -1.25
CA SER A 183 1.92 -10.31 -1.35
C SER A 183 3.23 -10.84 -1.94
N THR A 184 3.57 -12.11 -1.70
CA THR A 184 4.73 -12.76 -2.32
C THR A 184 4.51 -12.96 -3.82
N TRP A 185 3.34 -13.42 -4.26
CA TRP A 185 3.03 -13.53 -5.69
C TRP A 185 2.96 -12.17 -6.39
N ALA A 186 2.36 -11.18 -5.74
CA ALA A 186 2.29 -9.81 -6.25
C ALA A 186 3.66 -9.13 -6.31
N SER A 187 4.66 -9.62 -5.58
CA SER A 187 6.04 -9.12 -5.61
C SER A 187 6.94 -9.94 -6.53
N SER A 188 6.72 -11.25 -6.70
CA SER A 188 7.46 -12.08 -7.65
C SER A 188 7.09 -11.79 -9.10
N THR A 189 5.84 -11.39 -9.38
CA THR A 189 5.43 -10.89 -10.72
C THR A 189 5.99 -9.50 -11.04
N ARG A 190 6.83 -8.90 -10.16
CA ARG A 190 7.50 -7.61 -10.39
C ARG A 190 8.92 -7.74 -10.95
N SER A 191 9.50 -8.95 -10.98
CA SER A 191 10.82 -9.21 -11.57
C SER A 191 10.74 -9.38 -13.08
#